data_AF-H8X7U1-F1
#
_entry.id   AF-H8X7U1-F1
#
_cell.length_a   1.000
_cell.length_b   1.000
_cell.length_c   1.000
_cell.angle_alpha   90.00
_cell.angle_beta   90.00
_cell.angle_gamma   90.00
#
_symmetry.space_group_name_H-M   'P 1'
#
loop_
_entity.id
_entity.type
_entity.pdbx_description
1 polymer ?
#
loop_
_entity_poly.entity_id
_entity_poly.type
_entity_poly.pdbx_seq_one_letter_code
_entity_poly.pdbx_strand_id
1 'polypeptide(L)'
;MSLQMLLVFSTMIFQMITLLLFVLPLPLMVRSQIVSIYIKITTAQNFRIFLGFSITLMSLQFYDCLQRLEKYHKVKENDVLQGFVNYDKLASKFYSQRNLYLSGAILYLLMGIYTVASIVKKLVLKEKLYRQLIAERDESRTGGGEKSDGEEVVKVKHLIELKQKDIDALKKQLNGLQTAYDGLNKGEERSKDD
;
A
#
# COMPACT_ATOMS: atom_id res chain seq x y z
N MET A 1 -23.72 -20.86 -33.49
CA MET A 1 -23.38 -20.50 -32.08
C MET A 1 -24.13 -19.22 -31.75
N SER A 2 -24.96 -19.23 -30.70
CA SER A 2 -25.84 -18.09 -30.41
C SER A 2 -25.02 -16.85 -29.98
N LEU A 3 -25.54 -15.65 -30.29
CA LEU A 3 -24.98 -14.36 -29.86
C LEU A 3 -24.69 -14.31 -28.35
N GLN A 4 -25.51 -15.00 -27.56
CA GLN A 4 -25.36 -15.14 -26.12
C GLN A 4 -24.00 -15.77 -25.73
N MET A 5 -23.57 -16.82 -26.43
CA MET A 5 -22.30 -17.49 -26.12
C MET A 5 -21.09 -16.62 -26.46
N LEU A 6 -21.17 -15.83 -27.54
CA LEU A 6 -20.13 -14.88 -27.91
C LEU A 6 -20.00 -13.78 -26.86
N LEU A 7 -21.12 -13.26 -26.36
CA LEU A 7 -21.13 -12.21 -25.35
C LEU A 7 -20.52 -12.70 -24.04
N VAL A 8 -20.96 -13.86 -23.54
CA VAL A 8 -20.42 -14.50 -22.32
C VAL A 8 -18.91 -14.73 -22.46
N PHE A 9 -18.47 -15.25 -23.60
CA PHE A 9 -17.06 -15.48 -23.88
C PHE A 9 -16.24 -14.18 -23.93
N SER A 10 -16.77 -13.14 -24.57
CA SER A 10 -16.12 -11.82 -24.64
C SER A 10 -15.95 -11.20 -23.25
N THR A 11 -16.97 -11.31 -22.40
CA THR A 11 -16.90 -10.86 -21.00
C THR A 11 -15.80 -11.60 -20.23
N MET A 12 -15.67 -12.92 -20.43
CA MET A 12 -14.61 -13.71 -19.79
C MET A 12 -13.21 -13.27 -20.23
N ILE A 13 -13.00 -13.04 -21.54
CA ILE A 13 -11.72 -12.55 -22.07
C ILE A 13 -11.39 -11.17 -21.50
N PHE A 14 -12.38 -10.28 -21.44
CA PHE A 14 -12.21 -8.94 -20.86
C PHE A 14 -11.77 -9.03 -19.38
N GLN A 15 -12.40 -9.92 -18.60
CA GLN A 15 -12.01 -10.18 -17.21
C GLN A 15 -10.58 -10.74 -17.09
N MET A 16 -10.21 -11.69 -17.95
CA MET A 16 -8.85 -12.25 -18.02
C MET A 16 -7.80 -11.18 -18.26
N ILE A 17 -7.99 -10.34 -19.28
CA ILE A 17 -7.07 -9.25 -19.61
C ILE A 17 -6.97 -8.27 -18.44
N THR A 18 -8.10 -7.91 -17.83
CA THR A 18 -8.13 -7.01 -16.68
C THR A 18 -7.35 -7.60 -15.50
N LEU A 19 -7.56 -8.86 -15.17
CA LEU A 19 -6.86 -9.53 -14.08
C LEU A 19 -5.36 -9.64 -14.35
N LEU A 20 -4.97 -9.98 -15.58
CA LEU A 20 -3.56 -10.04 -15.99
C LEU A 20 -2.87 -8.68 -15.85
N LEU A 21 -3.54 -7.60 -16.27
CA LEU A 21 -3.06 -6.23 -16.11
C LEU A 21 -2.82 -5.87 -14.63
N PHE A 22 -3.65 -6.36 -13.71
CA PHE A 22 -3.49 -6.12 -12.27
C PHE A 22 -2.40 -6.98 -11.61
N VAL A 23 -2.16 -8.19 -12.11
CA VAL A 23 -1.17 -9.12 -11.55
C VAL A 23 0.26 -8.79 -11.99
N LEU A 24 0.42 -8.19 -13.17
CA LEU A 24 1.73 -7.87 -13.72
C LEU A 24 2.50 -6.90 -12.79
N PRO A 25 3.80 -7.11 -12.56
CA PRO A 25 4.61 -6.19 -11.76
C PRO A 25 4.89 -4.90 -12.56
N LEU A 26 3.93 -3.97 -12.58
CA LEU A 26 4.07 -2.68 -13.24
C LEU A 26 4.79 -1.64 -12.35
N PRO A 27 5.52 -0.69 -12.96
CA PRO A 27 6.08 0.44 -12.24
C PRO A 27 4.97 1.30 -11.62
N LEU A 28 5.31 1.99 -10.53
CA LEU A 28 4.36 2.63 -9.62
C LEU A 28 3.49 3.71 -10.25
N MET A 29 4.06 4.45 -11.19
CA MET A 29 3.36 5.52 -11.89
C MET A 29 2.17 4.92 -12.66
N VAL A 30 2.42 3.84 -13.39
CA VAL A 30 1.38 3.13 -14.16
C VAL A 30 0.41 2.42 -13.23
N ARG A 31 0.90 1.77 -12.18
CA ARG A 31 0.05 1.08 -11.20
C ARG A 31 -0.91 2.04 -10.49
N SER A 32 -0.44 3.22 -10.12
CA SER A 32 -1.29 4.24 -9.51
C SER A 32 -2.34 4.77 -10.48
N GLN A 33 -2.02 4.91 -11.77
CA GLN A 33 -2.99 5.32 -12.78
C GLN A 33 -4.08 4.26 -12.98
N ILE A 34 -3.69 2.99 -13.14
CA ILE A 34 -4.62 1.86 -13.27
C ILE A 34 -5.57 1.79 -12.07
N VAL A 35 -5.03 1.89 -10.84
CA VAL A 35 -5.85 1.88 -9.62
C VAL A 35 -6.79 3.09 -9.57
N SER A 36 -6.32 4.29 -9.92
CA SER A 36 -7.18 5.48 -9.96
C SER A 36 -8.31 5.35 -10.98
N ILE A 37 -8.02 4.82 -12.18
CA ILE A 37 -9.03 4.55 -13.22
C ILE A 37 -10.04 3.52 -12.71
N TYR A 38 -9.56 2.42 -12.12
CA TYR A 38 -10.42 1.39 -11.54
C TYR A 38 -11.32 1.93 -10.45
N ILE A 39 -10.79 2.76 -9.54
CA ILE A 39 -11.60 3.41 -8.49
C ILE A 39 -12.64 4.32 -9.14
N LYS A 40 -12.26 5.16 -10.11
CA LYS A 40 -13.20 6.07 -10.79
C LYS A 40 -14.37 5.31 -11.44
N ILE A 41 -14.08 4.19 -12.11
CA ILE A 41 -15.10 3.34 -12.74
C ILE A 41 -15.98 2.64 -11.68
N THR A 42 -15.37 2.04 -10.65
CA THR A 42 -16.12 1.26 -9.64
C THR A 42 -16.85 2.10 -8.61
N THR A 43 -16.43 3.34 -8.40
CA THR A 43 -17.12 4.31 -7.54
C THR A 43 -18.37 4.89 -8.21
N ALA A 44 -18.45 4.89 -9.54
CA ALA A 44 -19.64 5.37 -10.23
C ALA A 44 -20.89 4.53 -9.83
N GLN A 45 -21.93 5.20 -9.33
CA GLN A 45 -23.14 4.54 -8.83
C GLN A 45 -23.80 3.65 -9.90
N ASN A 46 -23.93 4.17 -11.12
CA ASN A 46 -24.52 3.43 -12.24
C ASN A 46 -23.74 2.14 -12.53
N PHE A 47 -22.41 2.21 -12.48
CA PHE A 47 -21.56 1.05 -12.71
C PHE A 47 -21.68 0.03 -11.57
N ARG A 48 -21.77 0.47 -10.32
CA ARG A 48 -21.94 -0.42 -9.16
C ARG A 48 -23.28 -1.17 -9.21
N ILE A 49 -24.36 -0.48 -9.61
CA ILE A 49 -25.68 -1.11 -9.79
C ILE A 49 -25.62 -2.12 -10.94
N PHE A 50 -25.05 -1.72 -12.08
CA PHE A 50 -24.86 -2.60 -13.23
C PHE A 50 -24.06 -3.87 -12.88
N LEU A 51 -22.95 -3.69 -12.15
CA LEU A 51 -22.09 -4.80 -11.72
C LEU A 51 -22.84 -5.74 -10.76
N GLY A 52 -23.56 -5.20 -9.78
CA GLY A 52 -24.39 -5.98 -8.85
C GLY A 52 -25.48 -6.78 -9.57
N PHE A 53 -26.18 -6.14 -10.52
CA PHE A 53 -27.18 -6.81 -11.36
C PHE A 53 -26.55 -7.92 -12.21
N SER A 54 -25.41 -7.65 -12.85
CA SER A 54 -24.68 -8.64 -13.66
C SER A 54 -24.21 -9.84 -12.84
N ILE A 55 -23.74 -9.62 -11.60
CA ILE A 55 -23.36 -10.71 -10.68
C ILE A 55 -24.57 -11.58 -10.36
N THR A 56 -25.69 -10.98 -9.99
CA THR A 56 -26.92 -11.72 -9.65
C THR A 56 -27.40 -12.56 -10.83
N LEU A 57 -27.42 -12.00 -12.05
CA LEU A 57 -27.79 -12.74 -13.25
C LEU A 57 -26.84 -13.91 -13.53
N MET A 58 -25.52 -13.70 -13.43
CA MET A 58 -24.54 -14.76 -13.65
C MET A 58 -24.65 -15.87 -12.61
N SER A 59 -24.90 -15.52 -11.33
CA SER A 59 -25.15 -16.49 -10.26
C SER A 59 -26.42 -17.29 -10.49
N LEU A 60 -27.49 -16.65 -10.96
CA LEU A 60 -28.74 -17.34 -11.32
C LEU A 60 -28.53 -18.29 -12.50
N GLN A 61 -27.80 -17.85 -13.53
CA GLN A 61 -27.45 -18.70 -14.68
C GLN A 61 -26.57 -19.88 -14.28
N PHE A 62 -25.63 -19.66 -13.35
CA PHE A 62 -24.80 -20.72 -12.78
C PHE A 62 -25.65 -21.75 -12.02
N TYR A 63 -26.59 -21.28 -11.19
CA TYR A 63 -27.51 -22.14 -10.46
C TYR A 63 -28.45 -22.93 -11.38
N ASP A 64 -29.01 -22.30 -12.42
CA ASP A 64 -29.83 -22.99 -13.43
C ASP A 64 -29.03 -24.09 -14.14
N CYS A 65 -27.76 -23.83 -14.46
CA CYS A 65 -26.89 -24.85 -15.06
C CYS A 65 -26.62 -26.02 -14.11
N LEU A 66 -26.42 -25.77 -12.80
CA LEU A 66 -26.26 -26.81 -11.78
C LEU A 66 -27.52 -27.68 -11.68
N GLN A 67 -28.68 -27.06 -11.54
CA GLN A 67 -29.95 -27.76 -11.40
C GLN A 67 -30.25 -28.63 -12.62
N ARG A 68 -29.98 -28.12 -13.83
CA ARG A 68 -30.12 -28.92 -15.07
C ARG A 68 -29.15 -30.10 -15.09
N LEU A 69 -27.90 -29.90 -14.67
CA LEU A 69 -26.89 -30.96 -14.66
C LEU A 69 -27.23 -32.08 -13.67
N GLU A 70 -27.75 -31.73 -12.49
CA GLU A 70 -28.25 -32.71 -11.51
C GLU A 70 -29.43 -33.51 -12.07
N LYS A 71 -30.38 -32.85 -12.74
CA LYS A 71 -31.50 -33.52 -13.40
C LYS A 71 -31.02 -34.54 -14.43
N TYR A 72 -30.02 -34.19 -15.26
CA TYR A 72 -29.43 -35.14 -16.20
C TYR A 72 -28.68 -36.28 -15.53
N HIS A 73 -28.11 -36.08 -14.35
CA HIS A 73 -27.45 -37.14 -13.59
C HIS A 73 -28.46 -38.18 -13.10
N LYS A 74 -29.57 -37.74 -12.50
CA LYS A 74 -30.66 -38.60 -12.02
C LYS A 74 -31.35 -39.37 -13.15
N VAL A 75 -31.52 -38.74 -14.32
CA VAL A 75 -32.12 -39.40 -15.49
C VAL A 75 -31.17 -40.44 -16.10
N LYS A 76 -29.86 -40.20 -16.10
CA LYS A 76 -28.87 -41.16 -16.63
C LYS A 76 -28.88 -42.49 -15.87
N GLU A 77 -29.06 -42.46 -14.56
CA GLU A 77 -29.15 -43.68 -13.73
C GLU A 77 -30.35 -44.56 -14.14
N ASN A 78 -31.46 -43.94 -14.54
CA ASN A 78 -32.65 -44.63 -15.03
C ASN A 78 -32.56 -45.07 -16.51
N ASP A 79 -31.99 -44.23 -17.40
CA ASP A 79 -31.84 -44.54 -18.84
C ASP A 79 -30.82 -45.68 -19.08
N VAL A 80 -29.78 -45.82 -18.24
CA VAL A 80 -28.80 -46.93 -18.33
C VAL A 80 -29.45 -48.28 -18.07
N LEU A 81 -30.49 -48.34 -17.23
CA LEU A 81 -31.31 -49.54 -17.02
C LEU A 81 -32.14 -49.92 -18.26
N GLN A 82 -32.41 -48.97 -19.16
CA GLN A 82 -33.33 -49.13 -20.29
C GLN A 82 -32.64 -49.24 -21.66
N GLY A 83 -31.30 -49.16 -21.72
CA GLY A 83 -30.51 -49.47 -22.92
C GLY A 83 -30.59 -48.48 -24.09
N PHE A 84 -31.38 -47.39 -23.98
CA PHE A 84 -31.53 -46.39 -25.05
C PHE A 84 -30.66 -45.15 -24.80
N VAL A 85 -29.63 -44.97 -25.64
CA VAL A 85 -28.80 -43.76 -25.63
C VAL A 85 -29.44 -42.70 -26.53
N ASN A 86 -30.12 -41.73 -25.93
CA ASN A 86 -30.70 -40.60 -26.64
C ASN A 86 -29.61 -39.53 -26.93
N TYR A 87 -29.16 -39.44 -28.19
CA TYR A 87 -28.12 -38.49 -28.62
C TYR A 87 -28.46 -37.02 -28.29
N ASP A 88 -29.73 -36.62 -28.39
CA ASP A 88 -30.17 -35.25 -28.07
C ASP A 88 -30.03 -34.91 -26.58
N LYS A 89 -30.28 -35.88 -25.70
CA LYS A 89 -30.06 -35.71 -24.25
C LYS A 89 -28.58 -35.57 -23.95
N LEU A 90 -27.74 -36.33 -24.65
CA LEU A 90 -26.28 -36.26 -24.52
C LEU A 90 -25.76 -34.89 -24.96
N ALA A 91 -26.19 -34.40 -26.13
CA ALA A 91 -25.84 -33.07 -26.62
C ALA A 91 -26.28 -31.96 -25.64
N SER A 92 -27.52 -32.02 -25.15
CA SER A 92 -28.06 -31.07 -24.17
C SER A 92 -27.25 -31.05 -22.87
N LYS A 93 -26.81 -32.22 -22.40
CA LYS A 93 -25.91 -32.34 -21.24
C LYS A 93 -24.57 -31.65 -21.49
N PHE A 94 -23.94 -31.88 -22.64
CA PHE A 94 -22.67 -31.22 -22.99
C PHE A 94 -22.81 -29.69 -23.04
N TYR A 95 -23.93 -29.18 -23.57
CA TYR A 95 -24.21 -27.74 -23.57
C TYR A 95 -24.34 -27.19 -22.15
N SER A 96 -25.10 -27.85 -21.27
CA SER A 96 -25.23 -27.42 -19.87
C SER A 96 -23.89 -27.48 -19.12
N GLN A 97 -23.06 -28.49 -19.36
CA GLN A 97 -21.72 -28.59 -18.77
C GLN A 97 -20.82 -27.43 -19.22
N ARG A 98 -20.72 -27.17 -20.52
CA ARG A 98 -19.92 -26.04 -21.04
C ARG A 98 -20.37 -24.71 -20.46
N ASN A 99 -21.68 -24.47 -20.41
CA ASN A 99 -22.24 -23.22 -19.92
C ASN A 99 -22.00 -23.04 -18.41
N LEU A 100 -22.02 -24.13 -17.64
CA LEU A 100 -21.68 -24.13 -16.22
C LEU A 100 -20.23 -23.71 -16.00
N TYR A 101 -19.28 -24.28 -16.73
CA TYR A 101 -17.87 -23.91 -16.59
C TYR A 101 -17.62 -22.45 -17.00
N LEU A 102 -18.26 -21.97 -18.08
CA LEU A 102 -18.15 -20.57 -18.50
C LEU A 102 -18.71 -19.60 -17.45
N SER A 103 -19.92 -19.84 -16.95
CA SER A 103 -20.53 -18.95 -15.95
C SER A 103 -19.79 -19.00 -14.61
N GLY A 104 -19.33 -20.18 -14.19
CA GLY A 104 -18.50 -20.37 -13.00
C GLY A 104 -17.15 -19.64 -13.11
N ALA A 105 -16.49 -19.74 -14.28
CA ALA A 105 -15.25 -19.02 -14.54
C ALA A 105 -15.44 -17.50 -14.45
N ILE A 106 -16.50 -16.95 -15.05
CA ILE A 106 -16.79 -15.51 -15.01
C ILE A 106 -16.99 -15.01 -13.57
N LEU A 107 -17.74 -15.75 -12.76
CA LEU A 107 -17.95 -15.42 -11.34
C LEU A 107 -16.64 -15.48 -10.54
N TYR A 108 -15.85 -16.54 -10.76
CA TYR A 108 -14.54 -16.71 -10.13
C TYR A 108 -13.60 -15.55 -10.48
N LEU A 109 -13.52 -15.17 -11.75
CA LEU A 109 -12.66 -14.08 -12.20
C LEU A 109 -13.11 -12.73 -11.67
N LEU A 110 -14.41 -12.50 -11.54
CA LEU A 110 -14.91 -11.28 -10.92
C LEU A 110 -14.45 -11.15 -9.47
N MET A 111 -14.51 -12.25 -8.70
CA MET A 111 -13.98 -12.32 -7.34
C MET A 111 -12.46 -12.13 -7.30
N GLY A 112 -11.74 -12.73 -8.26
CA GLY A 112 -10.31 -12.57 -8.43
C GLY A 112 -9.91 -11.12 -8.68
N ILE A 113 -10.57 -10.44 -9.61
CA ILE A 113 -10.34 -9.02 -9.93
C ILE A 113 -10.56 -8.17 -8.68
N TYR A 114 -11.65 -8.38 -7.95
CA TYR A 114 -11.93 -7.63 -6.72
C TYR A 114 -10.82 -7.80 -5.67
N THR A 115 -10.39 -9.04 -5.44
CA THR A 115 -9.33 -9.37 -4.48
C THR A 115 -8.00 -8.74 -4.89
N VAL A 116 -7.57 -8.95 -6.13
CA VAL A 116 -6.28 -8.42 -6.62
C VAL A 116 -6.31 -6.90 -6.66
N ALA A 117 -7.37 -6.27 -7.16
CA ALA A 117 -7.50 -4.81 -7.17
C ALA A 117 -7.44 -4.21 -5.76
N SER A 118 -8.04 -4.86 -4.76
CA SER A 118 -7.96 -4.46 -3.35
C SER A 118 -6.53 -4.53 -2.81
N ILE A 119 -5.81 -5.63 -3.10
CA ILE A 119 -4.40 -5.80 -2.71
C ILE A 119 -3.53 -4.73 -3.38
N VAL A 120 -3.69 -4.53 -4.69
CA VAL A 120 -2.93 -3.53 -5.47
C VAL A 120 -3.20 -2.12 -4.93
N LYS A 121 -4.45 -1.79 -4.60
CA LYS A 121 -4.81 -0.50 -3.99
C LYS A 121 -4.09 -0.28 -2.65
N LYS A 122 -4.07 -1.30 -1.78
CA LYS A 122 -3.37 -1.23 -0.49
C LYS A 122 -1.86 -1.05 -0.68
N LEU A 123 -1.27 -1.77 -1.63
CA LEU A 123 0.16 -1.70 -1.92
C LEU A 123 0.56 -0.30 -2.41
N VAL A 124 -0.17 0.25 -3.39
CA VAL A 124 0.08 1.62 -3.90
C VAL A 124 -0.04 2.66 -2.79
N LEU A 125 -1.01 2.52 -1.89
CA LEU A 125 -1.19 3.44 -0.76
C LEU A 125 0.01 3.36 0.20
N LYS A 126 0.41 2.14 0.60
CA LYS A 126 1.55 1.93 1.51
C LYS A 126 2.85 2.47 0.93
N GLU A 127 3.06 2.31 -0.36
CA GLU A 127 4.25 2.79 -1.03
C GLU A 127 4.29 4.33 -1.17
N LYS A 128 3.14 4.97 -1.41
CA LYS A 128 3.04 6.43 -1.36
C LYS A 128 3.38 6.97 0.03
N LEU A 129 2.84 6.37 1.09
CA LEU A 129 3.17 6.74 2.46
C LEU A 129 4.67 6.54 2.75
N TYR A 130 5.25 5.42 2.30
CA TYR A 130 6.68 5.15 2.48
C TYR A 130 7.56 6.21 1.81
N ARG A 131 7.23 6.63 0.58
CA ARG A 131 7.94 7.71 -0.13
C ARG A 131 7.77 9.07 0.55
N GLN A 132 6.59 9.36 1.09
CA GLN A 132 6.35 10.60 1.85
C GLN A 132 7.19 10.63 3.13
N LEU A 133 7.25 9.53 3.88
CA LEU A 133 8.07 9.43 5.09
C LEU A 133 9.58 9.55 4.78
N ILE A 134 10.04 9.01 3.65
CA ILE A 134 11.44 9.21 3.21
C ILE A 134 11.67 10.67 2.84
N ALA A 135 10.76 11.29 2.09
CA ALA A 135 10.88 12.69 1.71
C ALA A 135 10.87 13.62 2.93
N GLU A 136 10.01 13.37 3.92
CA GLU A 136 9.98 14.13 5.19
C GLU A 136 11.24 13.90 6.03
N ARG A 137 11.80 12.69 6.01
CA ARG A 137 13.11 12.42 6.60
C ARG A 137 14.23 13.18 5.87
N ASP A 138 14.20 13.24 4.54
CA ASP A 138 15.21 13.98 3.78
C ASP A 138 15.02 15.49 3.91
N GLU A 139 13.79 16.00 3.95
CA GLU A 139 13.52 17.41 4.22
C GLU A 139 13.89 17.80 5.66
N SER A 140 13.73 16.91 6.64
CA SER A 140 14.29 17.17 7.98
C SER A 140 15.82 17.09 8.01
N ARG A 141 16.46 16.31 7.13
CA ARG A 141 17.93 16.30 6.96
C ARG A 141 18.47 17.47 6.15
N THR A 142 17.73 17.97 5.16
CA THR A 142 18.17 19.00 4.20
C THR A 142 17.64 20.39 4.55
N GLY A 143 16.48 20.49 5.21
CA GLY A 143 15.85 21.72 5.69
C GLY A 143 16.09 21.99 7.19
N GLY A 144 16.44 20.97 7.98
CA GLY A 144 16.80 21.11 9.40
C GLY A 144 18.30 21.13 9.70
N GLY A 145 19.16 20.74 8.74
CA GLY A 145 20.59 20.52 8.98
C GLY A 145 21.52 21.70 8.73
N GLU A 146 21.16 22.68 7.91
CA GLU A 146 22.12 23.74 7.51
C GLU A 146 21.74 25.17 7.92
N LYS A 147 20.47 25.45 8.24
CA LYS A 147 20.06 26.82 8.63
C LYS A 147 19.79 27.02 10.12
N SER A 148 19.31 26.00 10.83
CA SER A 148 19.09 26.10 12.29
C SER A 148 20.39 25.83 13.06
N ASP A 149 21.12 24.78 12.69
CA ASP A 149 22.36 24.41 13.36
C ASP A 149 23.47 25.46 13.12
N GLY A 150 23.51 26.10 11.95
CA GLY A 150 24.45 27.18 11.68
C GLY A 150 24.27 28.40 12.60
N GLU A 151 23.04 28.84 12.83
CA GLU A 151 22.76 30.01 13.67
C GLU A 151 22.92 29.69 15.17
N GLU A 152 22.49 28.50 15.60
CA GLU A 152 22.67 28.03 16.98
C GLU A 152 24.14 27.71 17.28
N VAL A 153 24.87 27.08 16.37
CA VAL A 153 26.32 26.82 16.52
C VAL A 153 27.12 28.11 16.52
N VAL A 154 26.74 29.13 15.74
CA VAL A 154 27.40 30.45 15.77
C VAL A 154 27.12 31.16 17.10
N LYS A 155 25.88 31.13 17.60
CA LYS A 155 25.52 31.68 18.94
C LYS A 155 26.28 30.95 20.06
N VAL A 156 26.35 29.63 20.00
CA VAL A 156 27.05 28.79 20.99
C VAL A 156 28.56 29.03 20.94
N LYS A 157 29.17 29.13 19.75
CA LYS A 157 30.60 29.48 19.61
C LYS A 157 30.91 30.86 20.18
N HIS A 158 30.06 31.86 19.91
CA HIS A 158 30.22 33.20 20.46
C HIS A 158 30.10 33.21 21.99
N LEU A 159 29.16 32.45 22.55
CA LEU A 159 29.00 32.25 24.00
C LEU A 159 30.23 31.59 24.63
N ILE A 160 30.81 30.58 23.99
CA ILE A 160 32.03 29.91 24.46
C ILE A 160 33.21 30.91 24.48
N GLU A 161 33.38 31.72 23.43
CA GLU A 161 34.46 32.71 23.38
C GLU A 161 34.31 33.79 24.48
N LEU A 162 33.08 34.23 24.73
CA LEU A 162 32.78 35.23 25.76
C LEU A 162 33.05 34.67 27.16
N LYS A 163 32.61 33.42 27.42
CA LYS A 163 32.90 32.72 28.68
C LYS A 163 34.40 32.44 28.87
N GLN A 164 35.13 32.17 27.79
CA GLN A 164 36.59 31.99 27.88
C GLN A 164 37.30 33.29 28.28
N LYS A 165 36.88 34.44 27.71
CA LYS A 165 37.40 35.76 28.11
C LYS A 165 37.07 36.09 29.56
N ASP A 166 35.87 35.76 30.02
CA ASP A 166 35.47 35.94 31.43
C ASP A 166 36.34 35.08 32.36
N ILE A 167 36.60 33.82 32.01
CA ILE A 167 37.47 32.92 32.79
C ILE A 167 38.89 33.49 32.87
N ASP A 168 39.44 34.00 31.76
CA ASP A 168 40.79 34.57 31.75
C ASP A 168 40.87 35.89 32.53
N ALA A 169 39.82 36.71 32.50
CA ALA A 169 39.71 37.90 33.33
C ALA A 169 39.63 37.55 34.82
N LEU A 170 38.82 36.55 35.19
CA LEU A 170 38.72 36.04 36.56
C LEU A 170 40.05 35.45 37.04
N LYS A 171 40.77 34.71 36.21
CA LYS A 171 42.12 34.22 36.53
C LYS A 171 43.10 35.37 36.79
N LYS A 172 43.06 36.42 35.98
CA LYS A 172 43.90 37.63 36.20
C LYS A 172 43.55 38.32 37.52
N GLN A 173 42.26 38.45 37.84
CA GLN A 173 41.82 39.02 39.11
C GLN A 173 42.25 38.16 40.30
N LEU A 174 42.14 36.84 40.19
CA LEU A 174 42.57 35.90 41.24
C LEU A 174 44.08 35.94 41.45
N ASN A 175 44.87 35.96 40.38
CA ASN A 175 46.33 36.14 40.48
C ASN A 175 46.72 37.50 41.08
N GLY A 176 46.00 38.57 40.72
CA GLY A 176 46.18 39.89 41.32
C GLY A 176 45.87 39.89 42.82
N LEU A 177 44.78 39.24 43.23
CA LEU A 177 44.38 39.09 44.62
C LEU A 177 45.36 38.22 45.40
N GLN A 178 45.83 37.11 44.82
CA GLN A 178 46.81 36.23 45.44
C GLN A 178 48.16 36.94 45.63
N THR A 179 48.60 37.72 44.64
CA THR A 179 49.82 38.54 44.76
C THR A 179 49.66 39.61 45.84
N ALA A 180 48.49 40.24 45.95
CA ALA A 180 48.20 41.21 47.00
C ALA A 180 48.16 40.56 48.40
N TYR A 181 47.60 39.35 48.51
CA TYR A 181 47.56 38.56 49.74
C TYR A 181 48.97 38.09 50.17
N ASP A 182 49.76 37.56 49.23
CA ASP A 182 51.15 37.18 49.46
C ASP A 182 52.03 38.39 49.81
N GLY A 183 51.71 39.57 49.27
CA GLY A 183 52.35 40.84 49.61
C GLY A 183 52.02 41.32 51.03
N LEU A 184 50.79 41.12 51.49
CA LEU A 184 50.37 41.41 52.87
C LEU A 184 51.01 40.42 53.87
N ASN A 185 51.25 39.18 53.46
CA ASN A 185 51.87 38.16 54.33
C ASN A 185 53.39 38.32 54.50
N LYS A 186 54.05 39.12 53.64
CA LYS A 186 55.48 39.45 53.77
C LYS A 186 55.76 40.63 54.71
N GLY A 187 54.72 41.27 55.23
CA GLY A 187 54.83 42.40 56.16
C GLY A 187 54.38 42.03 57.56
N GLU A 188 55.07 41.11 58.23
CA GLU A 188 55.27 41.06 59.70
C GLU A 188 56.14 39.84 60.10
N GLU A 189 57.42 39.82 59.68
CA GLU A 189 58.44 39.19 60.54
C GLU A 189 58.84 40.22 61.59
N ARG A 190 58.13 40.23 62.72
CA ARG A 190 58.60 40.92 63.92
C ARG A 190 59.87 40.22 64.39
N SER A 191 61.02 40.86 64.19
CA SER A 191 62.28 40.53 64.85
C SER A 191 62.05 40.47 66.35
N LYS A 192 62.39 39.33 66.95
CA LYS A 192 62.60 39.21 68.39
C LYS A 192 64.00 39.78 68.66
N ASP A 193 64.09 40.66 69.65
CA ASP A 193 65.33 41.19 70.28
C ASP A 193 65.95 42.43 69.60
N ASP A 194 65.52 43.63 70.03
CA ASP A 194 66.28 44.64 70.83
C ASP A 194 65.45 45.93 71.02
#